data_AF-A0A2N6DYJ5-F1
#
_entry.id   AF-A0A2N6DYJ5-F1
#
_cell.length_a   1.000
_cell.length_b   1.000
_cell.length_c   1.000
_cell.angle_alpha   90.00
_cell.angle_beta   90.00
_cell.angle_gamma   90.00
#
_symmetry.space_group_name_H-M   'P 1'
#
loop_
_entity.id
_entity.type
_entity.pdbx_description
1 polymer ?
#
loop_
_entity_poly.entity_id
_entity_poly.type
_entity_poly.pdbx_seq_one_letter_code
_entity_poly.pdbx_strand_id
1 'polypeptide(L)'
;RVVERGDFLLVVEGSIPSRPRQACYLGDQPLYDVLASYAAKAKMVVSSGSCASHGGIPASGGNQTGALAVDAYLVEREVKTPVMRIPGCPAHPDHLMGSLAYVAATGQAPPFREQSQLASEYYGELLHNRCSRFQHFSQDLFVEDFAKDKENCLLKKGCRGPITYSDCPVRHWNGRTSVCVESNTPCIGCMNERWPFSSELYLETSQVEDLPWSQMKQKVRKRN
;
A
#
# COMPACT_ATOMS: atom_id res chain seq x y z
N ARG A 1 -15.19 24.91 15.39
CA ARG A 1 -14.05 24.17 14.76
C ARG A 1 -14.64 22.94 14.08
N VAL A 2 -14.10 22.48 12.94
CA VAL A 2 -14.64 21.33 12.15
C VAL A 2 -14.95 20.12 13.04
N VAL A 3 -14.04 19.80 13.95
CA VAL A 3 -14.15 18.68 14.90
C VAL A 3 -15.40 18.75 15.79
N GLU A 4 -15.82 19.95 16.22
CA GLU A 4 -17.00 20.10 17.10
C GLU A 4 -18.32 20.00 16.36
N ARG A 5 -18.33 20.15 15.03
CA ARG A 5 -19.56 20.05 14.23
C ARG A 5 -20.00 18.60 14.03
N GLY A 6 -19.11 17.63 14.27
CA GLY A 6 -19.29 16.27 13.76
C GLY A 6 -19.27 16.26 12.23
N ASP A 7 -19.43 15.07 11.63
CA ASP A 7 -19.58 14.91 10.18
C ASP A 7 -18.39 15.40 9.32
N PHE A 8 -17.19 14.92 9.66
CA PHE A 8 -15.98 15.13 8.84
C PHE A 8 -15.25 13.80 8.61
N LEU A 9 -14.45 13.76 7.56
CA LEU A 9 -13.49 12.68 7.31
C LEU A 9 -12.16 13.06 7.93
N LEU A 10 -11.60 12.20 8.77
CA LEU A 10 -10.27 12.37 9.33
C LEU A 10 -9.26 11.61 8.45
N VAL A 11 -8.45 12.32 7.68
CA VAL A 11 -7.36 11.70 6.92
C VAL A 11 -6.11 11.64 7.79
N VAL A 12 -5.54 10.44 7.96
CA VAL A 12 -4.30 10.21 8.70
C VAL A 12 -3.25 9.69 7.72
N GLU A 13 -2.13 10.39 7.64
CA GLU A 13 -0.93 9.97 6.92
C GLU A 13 0.16 9.62 7.93
N GLY A 14 0.89 8.53 7.68
CA GLY A 14 1.91 8.01 8.60
C GLY A 14 1.36 7.01 9.62
N SER A 15 2.28 6.25 10.22
CA SER A 15 1.96 5.33 11.33
C SER A 15 1.98 6.06 12.66
N ILE A 16 1.35 5.48 13.68
CA ILE A 16 1.22 6.08 15.01
C ILE A 16 2.25 5.45 15.94
N PRO A 17 3.26 6.19 16.44
CA PRO A 17 4.23 5.63 17.38
C PRO A 17 3.61 5.44 18.76
N SER A 18 3.65 4.22 19.29
CA SER A 18 3.17 3.91 20.64
C SER A 18 4.26 3.97 21.71
N ARG A 19 5.53 3.77 21.34
CA ARG A 19 6.64 3.58 22.28
C ARG A 19 7.99 4.06 21.71
N PRO A 20 8.55 5.19 22.16
CA PRO A 20 7.93 6.17 23.06
C PRO A 20 6.83 6.96 22.32
N ARG A 21 5.73 7.27 23.01
CA ARG A 21 4.64 8.12 22.45
C ARG A 21 5.17 9.49 21.99
N GLN A 22 6.22 9.97 22.66
CA GLN A 22 6.92 11.21 22.39
C GLN A 22 7.69 11.21 21.05
N ALA A 23 7.74 10.10 20.33
CA ALA A 23 8.36 10.06 19.00
C ALA A 23 7.63 10.93 17.97
N CYS A 24 6.36 11.31 18.21
CA CYS A 24 5.62 12.23 17.36
C CYS A 24 4.67 13.11 18.18
N TYR A 25 4.69 14.41 17.92
CA TYR A 25 3.85 15.41 18.59
C TYR A 25 2.90 16.08 17.61
N LEU A 26 1.67 16.35 18.06
CA LEU A 26 0.74 17.26 17.41
C LEU A 26 0.54 18.47 18.32
N GLY A 27 1.23 19.56 18.01
CA GLY A 27 1.35 20.69 18.94
C GLY A 27 2.27 20.33 20.11
N ASP A 28 1.77 20.49 21.33
CA ASP A 28 2.49 20.24 22.59
C ASP A 28 2.22 18.85 23.19
N GLN A 29 1.33 18.06 22.57
CA GLN A 29 0.95 16.74 23.05
C GLN A 29 1.39 15.62 22.09
N PRO A 30 1.75 14.43 22.61
CA PRO A 30 2.04 13.29 21.76
C PRO A 30 0.84 12.97 20.84
N LEU A 31 1.10 12.75 19.56
CA LEU A 31 0.07 12.40 18.56
C LEU A 31 -0.75 11.20 19.04
N TYR A 32 -0.08 10.20 19.61
CA TYR A 32 -0.69 8.99 20.17
C TYR A 32 -1.78 9.32 21.18
N ASP A 33 -1.63 10.37 21.99
CA ASP A 33 -2.58 10.66 23.07
C ASP A 33 -3.82 11.39 22.52
N VAL A 34 -3.63 12.33 21.59
CA VAL A 34 -4.69 13.23 21.10
C VAL A 34 -5.50 12.68 19.92
N LEU A 35 -4.92 11.82 19.09
CA LEU A 35 -5.54 11.37 17.83
C LEU A 35 -6.91 10.70 18.05
N ALA A 36 -7.09 10.00 19.17
CA ALA A 36 -8.35 9.31 19.49
C ALA A 36 -9.52 10.29 19.68
N SER A 37 -9.26 11.49 20.21
CA SER A 37 -10.29 12.52 20.42
C SER A 37 -10.86 13.05 19.09
N TYR A 38 -10.00 13.15 18.06
CA TYR A 38 -10.41 13.52 16.72
C TYR A 38 -11.12 12.35 16.02
N ALA A 39 -10.55 11.14 16.10
CA ALA A 39 -11.09 9.96 15.45
C ALA A 39 -12.49 9.61 15.96
N ALA A 40 -12.74 9.71 17.27
CA ALA A 40 -14.04 9.40 17.88
C ALA A 40 -15.18 10.34 17.44
N LYS A 41 -14.86 11.55 16.96
CA LYS A 41 -15.83 12.53 16.44
C LYS A 41 -15.97 12.49 14.92
N ALA A 42 -15.07 11.80 14.22
CA ALA A 42 -15.08 11.72 12.77
C ALA A 42 -16.19 10.77 12.30
N LYS A 43 -16.75 11.05 11.12
CA LYS A 43 -17.66 10.11 10.43
C LYS A 43 -16.93 8.83 10.02
N MET A 44 -15.69 8.99 9.60
CA MET A 44 -14.81 7.92 9.13
C MET A 44 -13.36 8.40 9.22
N VAL A 45 -12.44 7.47 9.46
CA VAL A 45 -11.00 7.71 9.36
C VAL A 45 -10.48 7.14 8.04
N VAL A 46 -9.70 7.92 7.31
CA VAL A 46 -9.07 7.51 6.05
C VAL A 46 -7.58 7.34 6.30
N SER A 47 -7.08 6.11 6.13
CA SER A 47 -5.65 5.80 6.24
C SER A 47 -4.98 6.06 4.91
N SER A 48 -4.23 7.16 4.81
CA SER A 48 -3.46 7.53 3.62
C SER A 48 -2.06 6.91 3.67
N GLY A 49 -1.82 5.99 2.75
CA GLY A 49 -0.54 5.31 2.57
C GLY A 49 -0.40 4.04 3.41
N SER A 50 0.63 3.25 3.09
CA SER A 50 0.90 1.96 3.74
C SER A 50 1.32 2.10 5.20
N CYS A 51 1.92 3.23 5.58
CA CYS A 51 2.25 3.49 6.99
C CYS A 51 0.97 3.59 7.85
N ALA A 52 -0.01 4.38 7.40
CA ALA A 52 -1.29 4.49 8.10
C ALA A 52 -2.12 3.21 7.97
N SER A 53 -2.08 2.55 6.82
CA SER A 53 -2.92 1.38 6.53
C SER A 53 -2.43 0.09 7.19
N HIS A 54 -1.11 -0.10 7.31
CA HIS A 54 -0.49 -1.38 7.71
C HIS A 54 0.77 -1.20 8.59
N GLY A 55 1.10 0.02 9.04
CA GLY A 55 2.31 0.33 9.81
C GLY A 55 3.51 0.72 8.92
N GLY A 56 3.67 0.08 7.77
CA GLY A 56 4.64 0.44 6.73
C GLY A 56 6.10 0.42 7.19
N ILE A 57 6.94 1.30 6.60
CA ILE A 57 8.38 1.33 6.87
C ILE A 57 8.69 1.52 8.37
N PRO A 58 8.02 2.43 9.12
CA PRO A 58 8.31 2.59 10.54
C PRO A 58 8.03 1.34 11.40
N ALA A 59 7.09 0.49 10.98
CA ALA A 59 6.78 -0.76 11.66
C ALA A 59 7.69 -1.93 11.28
N SER A 60 8.59 -1.72 10.31
CA SER A 60 9.49 -2.76 9.82
C SER A 60 10.66 -3.06 10.75
N GLY A 61 11.31 -4.21 10.53
CA GLY A 61 12.45 -4.65 11.33
C GLY A 61 12.07 -4.83 12.80
N GLY A 62 12.76 -4.10 13.69
CA GLY A 62 12.51 -4.17 15.12
C GLY A 62 11.36 -3.29 15.62
N ASN A 63 10.68 -2.53 14.74
CA ASN A 63 9.62 -1.58 15.10
C ASN A 63 9.98 -0.69 16.30
N GLN A 64 11.07 0.08 16.16
CA GLN A 64 11.72 0.80 17.27
C GLN A 64 10.81 1.81 17.98
N THR A 65 9.80 2.34 17.29
CA THR A 65 8.86 3.32 17.84
C THR A 65 7.50 2.71 18.24
N GLY A 66 7.35 1.38 18.13
CA GLY A 66 6.06 0.71 18.27
C GLY A 66 5.01 1.30 17.34
N ALA A 67 5.38 1.58 16.08
CA ALA A 67 4.52 2.10 15.04
C ALA A 67 3.32 1.18 14.80
N LEU A 68 2.13 1.77 14.87
CA LEU A 68 0.84 1.12 14.64
C LEU A 68 0.21 1.64 13.35
N ALA A 69 -0.51 0.76 12.67
CA ALA A 69 -1.52 1.17 11.70
C ALA A 69 -2.68 1.88 12.42
N VAL A 70 -3.44 2.70 11.69
CA VAL A 70 -4.55 3.49 12.23
C VAL A 70 -5.60 2.60 12.89
N ASP A 71 -6.02 1.52 12.23
CA ASP A 71 -7.01 0.58 12.74
C ASP A 71 -6.54 -0.10 14.04
N ALA A 72 -5.29 -0.54 14.10
CA ALA A 72 -4.71 -1.13 15.31
C ALA A 72 -4.70 -0.10 16.45
N TYR A 73 -4.30 1.13 16.17
CA TYR A 73 -4.36 2.23 17.13
C TYR A 73 -5.81 2.52 17.60
N LEU A 74 -6.79 2.56 16.71
CA LEU A 74 -8.19 2.81 17.10
C LEU A 74 -8.75 1.68 17.96
N VAL A 75 -8.38 0.43 17.69
CA VAL A 75 -8.73 -0.71 18.56
C VAL A 75 -8.11 -0.55 19.95
N GLU A 76 -6.81 -0.23 20.04
CA GLU A 76 -6.15 0.03 21.34
C GLU A 76 -6.79 1.18 22.13
N ARG A 77 -7.33 2.18 21.43
CA ARG A 77 -7.99 3.35 22.03
C ARG A 77 -9.51 3.20 22.18
N GLU A 78 -10.05 2.01 21.90
CA GLU A 78 -11.48 1.69 21.98
C GLU A 78 -12.38 2.61 21.12
N VAL A 79 -11.84 3.13 20.02
CA VAL A 79 -12.57 4.00 19.08
C VAL A 79 -13.21 3.14 17.97
N LYS A 80 -14.53 3.25 17.82
CA LYS A 80 -15.33 2.43 16.87
C LYS A 80 -15.53 3.06 15.49
N THR A 81 -14.90 4.20 15.22
CA THR A 81 -15.04 4.93 13.96
C THR A 81 -14.58 4.05 12.78
N PRO A 82 -15.36 3.92 11.69
CA PRO A 82 -14.99 3.08 10.56
C PRO A 82 -13.72 3.61 9.87
N VAL A 83 -12.91 2.69 9.33
CA VAL A 83 -11.65 2.99 8.66
C VAL A 83 -11.72 2.62 7.18
N MET A 84 -11.36 3.55 6.30
CA MET A 84 -11.10 3.28 4.89
C MET A 84 -9.59 3.33 4.64
N ARG A 85 -9.00 2.25 4.11
CA ARG A 85 -7.56 2.17 3.84
C ARG A 85 -7.24 2.50 2.39
N ILE A 86 -6.19 3.29 2.19
CA ILE A 86 -5.67 3.68 0.88
C ILE A 86 -4.14 3.44 0.89
N PRO A 87 -3.69 2.17 0.78
CA PRO A 87 -2.28 1.84 0.86
C PRO A 87 -1.49 2.32 -0.37
N GLY A 88 -0.17 2.32 -0.22
CA GLY A 88 0.81 2.82 -1.18
C GLY A 88 1.94 3.57 -0.46
N CYS A 89 3.12 3.61 -1.06
CA CYS A 89 4.27 4.37 -0.54
C CYS A 89 4.85 5.25 -1.66
N PRO A 90 4.23 6.41 -1.97
CA PRO A 90 3.07 7.02 -1.30
C PRO A 90 1.71 6.44 -1.75
N ALA A 91 0.61 6.87 -1.12
CA ALA A 91 -0.74 6.63 -1.65
C ALA A 91 -0.90 7.29 -3.03
N HIS A 92 -1.59 6.63 -3.96
CA HIS A 92 -1.84 7.24 -5.26
C HIS A 92 -2.83 8.41 -5.11
N PRO A 93 -2.55 9.61 -5.68
CA PRO A 93 -3.41 10.78 -5.53
C PRO A 93 -4.84 10.52 -5.98
N ASP A 94 -5.05 9.87 -7.13
CA ASP A 94 -6.39 9.50 -7.59
C ASP A 94 -7.12 8.53 -6.66
N HIS A 95 -6.40 7.63 -5.97
CA HIS A 95 -7.07 6.70 -5.04
C HIS A 95 -7.61 7.48 -3.86
N LEU A 96 -6.80 8.38 -3.30
CA LEU A 96 -7.20 9.24 -2.19
C LEU A 96 -8.34 10.17 -2.62
N MET A 97 -8.11 10.98 -3.65
CA MET A 97 -9.07 12.00 -4.09
C MET A 97 -10.35 11.39 -4.64
N GLY A 98 -10.26 10.29 -5.40
CA GLY A 98 -11.42 9.59 -5.93
C GLY A 98 -12.26 8.95 -4.82
N SER A 99 -11.63 8.33 -3.82
CA SER A 99 -12.35 7.82 -2.64
C SER A 99 -13.02 8.93 -1.83
N LEU A 100 -12.33 10.05 -1.59
CA LEU A 100 -12.91 11.19 -0.88
C LEU A 100 -14.08 11.81 -1.66
N ALA A 101 -13.94 11.97 -2.97
CA ALA A 101 -15.00 12.45 -3.85
C ALA A 101 -16.22 11.51 -3.85
N TYR A 102 -15.99 10.20 -3.86
CA TYR A 102 -17.07 9.21 -3.76
C TYR A 102 -17.85 9.34 -2.46
N VAL A 103 -17.15 9.46 -1.32
CA VAL A 103 -17.79 9.64 -0.01
C VAL A 103 -18.54 10.97 0.06
N ALA A 104 -17.98 12.04 -0.49
CA ALA A 104 -18.63 13.35 -0.53
C ALA A 104 -19.91 13.33 -1.38
N ALA A 105 -19.89 12.63 -2.51
CA ALA A 105 -21.03 12.56 -3.43
C ALA A 105 -22.15 11.61 -2.96
N THR A 106 -21.79 10.48 -2.34
CA THR A 106 -22.75 9.41 -2.01
C THR A 106 -23.08 9.32 -0.52
N GLY A 107 -22.25 9.92 0.34
CA GLY A 107 -22.31 9.75 1.78
C GLY A 107 -21.81 8.39 2.30
N GLN A 108 -21.34 7.49 1.41
CA GLN A 108 -20.97 6.10 1.71
C GLN A 108 -19.51 5.81 1.33
N ALA A 109 -18.94 4.76 1.92
CA ALA A 109 -17.64 4.23 1.49
C ALA A 109 -17.74 3.62 0.08
N PRO A 110 -16.69 3.67 -0.74
CA PRO A 110 -16.67 2.96 -2.01
C PRO A 110 -16.77 1.44 -1.79
N PRO A 111 -17.31 0.67 -2.76
CA PRO A 111 -17.37 -0.78 -2.66
C PRO A 111 -15.98 -1.40 -2.41
N PHE A 112 -15.91 -2.27 -1.42
CA PHE A 112 -14.68 -2.98 -1.07
C PHE A 112 -14.60 -4.34 -1.76
N ARG A 113 -13.39 -4.86 -1.90
CA ARG A 113 -13.12 -6.21 -2.39
C ARG A 113 -13.49 -7.22 -1.29
N GLU A 114 -14.17 -8.31 -1.62
CA GLU A 114 -14.69 -9.27 -0.62
C GLU A 114 -13.65 -9.76 0.41
N GLN A 115 -12.41 -9.93 -0.04
CA GLN A 115 -11.31 -10.47 0.76
C GLN A 115 -10.44 -9.40 1.45
N SER A 116 -10.72 -8.11 1.25
CA SER A 116 -9.91 -7.01 1.80
C SER A 116 -10.73 -5.74 1.97
N GLN A 117 -10.50 -4.97 3.03
CA GLN A 117 -11.16 -3.65 3.23
C GLN A 117 -10.55 -2.54 2.34
N LEU A 118 -10.31 -2.85 1.06
CA LEU A 118 -9.74 -1.97 0.04
C LEU A 118 -10.74 -1.79 -1.09
N ALA A 119 -10.83 -0.57 -1.62
CA ALA A 119 -11.75 -0.25 -2.71
C ALA A 119 -11.47 -1.10 -3.98
N SER A 120 -12.49 -1.80 -4.47
CA SER A 120 -12.37 -2.71 -5.62
C SER A 120 -11.90 -2.01 -6.89
N GLU A 121 -12.27 -0.74 -7.07
CA GLU A 121 -11.87 0.07 -8.22
C GLU A 121 -10.34 0.15 -8.39
N TYR A 122 -9.60 0.31 -7.29
CA TYR A 122 -8.15 0.51 -7.32
C TYR A 122 -7.37 -0.77 -6.99
N TYR A 123 -7.96 -1.66 -6.19
CA TYR A 123 -7.29 -2.84 -5.62
C TYR A 123 -8.00 -4.16 -5.99
N GLY A 124 -8.81 -4.17 -7.04
CA GLY A 124 -9.60 -5.33 -7.47
C GLY A 124 -8.78 -6.45 -8.10
N GLU A 125 -7.62 -6.13 -8.70
CA GLU A 125 -6.81 -7.10 -9.46
C GLU A 125 -5.31 -6.97 -9.13
N LEU A 126 -4.56 -8.05 -9.32
CA LEU A 126 -3.11 -8.07 -9.22
C LEU A 126 -2.47 -7.24 -10.33
N LEU A 127 -1.46 -6.45 -9.96
CA LEU A 127 -0.66 -5.66 -10.90
C LEU A 127 -0.13 -6.52 -12.06
N HIS A 128 0.33 -7.74 -11.76
CA HIS A 128 0.87 -8.65 -12.77
C HIS A 128 -0.11 -8.97 -13.90
N ASN A 129 -1.40 -9.13 -13.58
CA ASN A 129 -2.42 -9.53 -14.55
C ASN A 129 -2.77 -8.42 -15.56
N ARG A 130 -2.38 -7.17 -15.27
CA ARG A 130 -2.61 -6.00 -16.12
C ARG A 130 -1.30 -5.31 -16.53
N CYS A 131 -0.18 -6.02 -16.38
CA CYS A 131 1.16 -5.48 -16.64
C CYS A 131 1.44 -5.36 -18.14
N SER A 132 2.01 -4.24 -18.58
CA SER A 132 2.48 -4.04 -19.97
C SER A 132 3.52 -5.08 -20.41
N ARG A 133 4.27 -5.66 -19.46
CA ARG A 133 5.25 -6.73 -19.72
C ARG A 133 4.69 -8.16 -19.66
N PHE A 134 3.36 -8.33 -19.57
CA PHE A 134 2.74 -9.66 -19.41
C PHE A 134 2.97 -10.59 -20.61
N GLN A 135 3.07 -10.04 -21.82
CA GLN A 135 3.38 -10.85 -23.02
C GLN A 135 4.80 -11.42 -22.96
N HIS A 136 5.80 -10.61 -22.59
CA HIS A 136 7.18 -11.07 -22.38
C HIS A 136 7.25 -12.16 -21.29
N PHE A 137 6.52 -11.97 -20.20
CA PHE A 137 6.39 -13.01 -19.16
C PHE A 137 5.83 -14.33 -19.73
N SER A 138 4.76 -14.27 -20.52
CA SER A 138 4.11 -15.45 -21.11
C SER A 138 4.98 -16.19 -22.13
N GLN A 139 6.05 -15.56 -22.62
CA GLN A 139 7.03 -16.13 -23.55
C GLN A 139 8.35 -16.49 -22.86
N ASP A 140 8.38 -16.48 -21.52
CA ASP A 140 9.57 -16.73 -20.70
C ASP A 140 10.75 -15.78 -21.01
N LEU A 141 10.45 -14.55 -21.46
CA LEU A 141 11.43 -13.50 -21.69
C LEU A 141 11.61 -12.67 -20.43
N PHE A 142 12.73 -12.88 -19.74
CA PHE A 142 13.08 -12.20 -18.49
C PHE A 142 14.26 -11.25 -18.68
N VAL A 143 14.34 -10.22 -17.83
CA VAL A 143 15.51 -9.34 -17.77
C VAL A 143 16.69 -10.13 -17.22
N GLU A 144 17.79 -10.17 -17.95
CA GLU A 144 19.09 -10.62 -17.46
C GLU A 144 20.00 -9.41 -17.19
N ASP A 145 20.04 -8.49 -18.16
CA ASP A 145 20.79 -7.23 -18.14
C ASP A 145 19.83 -6.03 -18.32
N PHE A 146 19.73 -5.18 -17.29
CA PHE A 146 18.85 -4.00 -17.31
C PHE A 146 19.16 -3.02 -18.46
N ALA A 147 20.39 -2.97 -18.95
CA ALA A 147 20.79 -2.06 -20.03
C ALA A 147 20.33 -2.56 -21.42
N LYS A 148 20.15 -3.89 -21.58
CA LYS A 148 19.84 -4.53 -22.85
C LYS A 148 18.37 -4.97 -22.94
N ASP A 149 17.87 -5.62 -21.89
CA ASP A 149 16.57 -6.30 -21.89
C ASP A 149 15.44 -5.40 -21.42
N LYS A 150 15.38 -4.17 -21.92
CA LYS A 150 14.55 -3.09 -21.34
C LYS A 150 13.06 -3.40 -21.28
N GLU A 151 12.54 -4.28 -22.15
CA GLU A 151 11.12 -4.63 -22.25
C GLU A 151 10.77 -5.97 -21.58
N ASN A 152 11.78 -6.78 -21.23
CA ASN A 152 11.56 -8.13 -20.71
C ASN A 152 10.97 -8.12 -19.29
N CYS A 153 10.41 -9.26 -18.88
CA CYS A 153 9.77 -9.39 -17.57
C CYS A 153 10.75 -9.27 -16.40
N LEU A 154 10.40 -8.44 -15.42
CA LEU A 154 11.19 -8.17 -14.21
C LEU A 154 10.95 -9.19 -13.07
N LEU A 155 10.20 -10.25 -13.32
CA LEU A 155 9.83 -11.23 -12.28
C LEU A 155 11.05 -11.87 -11.63
N LYS A 156 12.02 -12.33 -12.44
CA LYS A 156 13.29 -12.90 -11.97
C LYS A 156 14.25 -11.86 -11.38
N LYS A 157 13.94 -10.56 -11.49
CA LYS A 157 14.64 -9.46 -10.79
C LYS A 157 13.94 -9.03 -9.50
N GLY A 158 12.93 -9.77 -9.07
CA GLY A 158 12.27 -9.59 -7.78
C GLY A 158 10.93 -8.86 -7.80
N CYS A 159 10.32 -8.68 -8.98
CA CYS A 159 9.04 -8.00 -9.11
C CYS A 159 7.93 -8.68 -8.27
N ARG A 160 7.33 -7.92 -7.36
CA ARG A 160 6.22 -8.33 -6.48
C ARG A 160 4.83 -8.04 -7.06
N GLY A 161 4.76 -7.72 -8.36
CA GLY A 161 3.49 -7.58 -9.09
C GLY A 161 2.51 -8.74 -8.90
N PRO A 162 2.96 -10.02 -8.84
CA PRO A 162 2.08 -11.18 -8.62
C PRO A 162 1.36 -11.28 -7.28
N ILE A 163 1.73 -10.45 -6.30
CA ILE A 163 1.15 -10.44 -4.95
C ILE A 163 0.60 -9.06 -4.56
N THR A 164 0.70 -8.09 -5.45
CA THR A 164 0.31 -6.71 -5.16
C THR A 164 -0.94 -6.37 -5.93
N TYR A 165 -2.04 -6.16 -5.21
CA TYR A 165 -3.28 -5.66 -5.79
C TYR A 165 -3.15 -4.16 -6.03
N SER A 166 -3.29 -3.73 -7.28
CA SER A 166 -3.16 -2.34 -7.68
C SER A 166 -3.49 -2.16 -9.16
N ASP A 167 -4.09 -1.04 -9.50
CA ASP A 167 -4.28 -0.55 -10.88
C ASP A 167 -3.10 0.31 -11.40
N CYS A 168 -1.97 0.40 -10.67
CA CYS A 168 -0.75 1.10 -11.10
C CYS A 168 -0.37 0.91 -12.59
N PRO A 169 -0.41 -0.30 -13.19
CA PRO A 169 0.01 -0.48 -14.58
C PRO A 169 -1.00 0.03 -15.62
N VAL A 170 -2.21 0.41 -15.20
CA VAL A 170 -3.22 0.99 -16.10
C VAL A 170 -3.53 2.44 -15.80
N ARG A 171 -3.40 2.85 -14.53
CA ARG A 171 -3.59 4.23 -14.09
C ARG A 171 -2.33 5.06 -14.30
N HIS A 172 -1.16 4.43 -14.14
CA HIS A 172 0.15 5.07 -14.09
C HIS A 172 0.21 6.16 -13.00
N TRP A 173 1.34 6.86 -12.92
CA TRP A 173 1.61 7.93 -11.96
C TRP A 173 1.88 9.24 -12.70
N ASN A 174 1.73 10.36 -11.98
CA ASN A 174 2.11 11.70 -12.45
C ASN A 174 1.43 12.11 -13.77
N GLY A 175 0.09 12.17 -13.79
CA GLY A 175 -0.64 12.53 -15.00
C GLY A 175 -0.64 11.41 -16.05
N ARG A 176 -0.65 10.16 -15.57
CA ARG A 176 -0.57 8.93 -16.38
C ARG A 176 0.73 8.77 -17.16
N THR A 177 1.84 9.31 -16.66
CA THR A 177 3.12 9.34 -17.36
C THR A 177 3.82 7.99 -17.35
N SER A 178 3.98 7.35 -16.19
CA SER A 178 4.69 6.07 -16.09
C SER A 178 4.36 5.31 -14.81
N VAL A 179 4.91 4.11 -14.69
CA VAL A 179 4.86 3.24 -13.50
C VAL A 179 6.23 2.56 -13.35
N CYS A 180 6.57 2.08 -12.16
CA CYS A 180 7.89 1.48 -11.88
C CYS A 180 8.31 0.43 -12.92
N VAL A 181 7.40 -0.47 -13.29
CA VAL A 181 7.71 -1.56 -14.24
C VAL A 181 7.98 -1.07 -15.65
N GLU A 182 7.41 0.07 -16.06
CA GLU A 182 7.72 0.69 -17.35
C GLU A 182 9.00 1.53 -17.28
N SER A 183 9.31 2.05 -16.10
CA SER A 183 10.62 2.65 -15.78
C SER A 183 11.71 1.60 -15.48
N ASN A 184 11.57 0.39 -16.03
CA ASN A 184 12.50 -0.74 -15.90
C ASN A 184 12.90 -1.10 -14.46
N THR A 185 11.98 -0.90 -13.50
CA THR A 185 12.19 -1.18 -12.08
C THR A 185 11.15 -2.17 -11.56
N PRO A 186 11.55 -3.26 -10.88
CA PRO A 186 10.61 -4.23 -10.33
C PRO A 186 9.58 -3.58 -9.41
N CYS A 187 8.32 -4.04 -9.46
CA CYS A 187 7.34 -3.63 -8.47
C CYS A 187 7.80 -4.08 -7.08
N ILE A 188 7.94 -3.13 -6.16
CA ILE A 188 8.41 -3.39 -4.79
C ILE A 188 7.29 -3.95 -3.88
N GLY A 189 6.05 -3.87 -4.34
CA GLY A 189 4.87 -4.31 -3.63
C GLY A 189 4.38 -3.35 -2.55
N CYS A 190 4.59 -2.04 -2.71
CA CYS A 190 4.33 -1.04 -1.67
C CYS A 190 2.87 -0.93 -1.23
N MET A 191 1.91 -1.44 -2.00
CA MET A 191 0.49 -1.49 -1.65
C MET A 191 0.07 -2.79 -0.95
N ASN A 192 0.95 -3.79 -0.88
CA ASN A 192 0.68 -5.04 -0.16
C ASN A 192 0.75 -4.81 1.35
N GLU A 193 -0.10 -5.49 2.12
CA GLU A 193 -0.14 -5.39 3.59
C GLU A 193 1.17 -5.80 4.29
N ARG A 194 1.96 -6.66 3.65
CA ARG A 194 3.27 -7.10 4.15
C ARG A 194 4.40 -6.13 3.80
N TRP A 195 4.12 -5.01 3.13
CA TRP A 195 5.16 -4.02 2.83
C TRP A 195 5.57 -3.23 4.09
N PRO A 196 6.88 -3.04 4.34
CA PRO A 196 8.00 -3.55 3.57
C PRO A 196 8.33 -5.00 3.92
N PHE A 197 8.78 -5.71 2.90
CA PHE A 197 9.24 -7.09 3.01
C PHE A 197 10.69 -7.13 3.55
N SER A 198 11.02 -8.23 4.22
CA SER A 198 12.34 -8.54 4.78
C SER A 198 13.35 -9.05 3.75
N SER A 199 12.89 -9.66 2.66
CA SER A 199 13.76 -10.08 1.56
C SER A 199 14.28 -8.90 0.74
N GLU A 200 15.43 -9.12 0.11
CA GLU A 200 16.07 -8.19 -0.83
C GLU A 200 15.07 -7.67 -1.87
N LEU A 201 15.24 -6.42 -2.31
CA LEU A 201 14.34 -5.80 -3.27
C LEU A 201 14.59 -6.32 -4.69
N TYR A 202 15.87 -6.32 -5.07
CA TYR A 202 16.36 -6.86 -6.32
C TYR A 202 16.88 -8.27 -6.08
N LEU A 203 16.69 -9.13 -7.07
CA LEU A 203 17.35 -10.43 -7.12
C LEU A 203 18.30 -10.48 -8.30
N GLU A 204 19.42 -11.13 -8.09
CA GLU A 204 20.27 -11.62 -9.17
C GLU A 204 19.62 -12.81 -9.84
N THR A 205 19.82 -12.95 -11.15
CA THR A 205 19.22 -14.04 -11.92
C THR A 205 19.67 -15.41 -11.40
N SER A 206 20.91 -15.50 -10.91
CA SER A 206 21.45 -16.72 -10.28
C SER A 206 20.74 -17.13 -8.99
N GLN A 207 20.04 -16.22 -8.32
CA GLN A 207 19.27 -16.50 -7.11
C GLN A 207 17.86 -17.03 -7.44
N VAL A 208 17.45 -17.04 -8.72
CA VAL A 208 16.10 -17.43 -9.14
C VAL A 208 16.14 -18.71 -9.95
N GLU A 209 15.61 -19.78 -9.34
CA GLU A 209 15.39 -21.05 -10.03
C GLU A 209 14.43 -20.89 -11.21
N ASP A 210 14.71 -21.63 -12.29
CA ASP A 210 13.84 -21.70 -13.45
C ASP A 210 12.70 -22.69 -13.17
N LEU A 211 11.56 -22.15 -12.74
CA LEU A 211 10.40 -22.93 -12.29
C LEU A 211 9.17 -22.61 -13.13
N PRO A 212 8.28 -23.60 -13.35
CA PRO A 212 6.96 -23.34 -13.90
C PRO A 212 6.22 -22.26 -13.12
N TRP A 213 5.42 -21.45 -13.81
CA TRP A 213 4.70 -20.33 -13.19
C TRP A 213 3.89 -20.72 -11.95
N SER A 214 3.24 -21.89 -11.96
CA SER A 214 2.46 -22.38 -10.81
C SER A 214 3.30 -22.49 -9.53
N GLN A 215 4.55 -22.91 -9.65
CA GLN A 215 5.50 -23.04 -8.54
C GLN A 215 6.13 -21.68 -8.21
N MET A 216 6.52 -20.90 -9.21
CA MET A 216 7.08 -19.56 -9.01
C MET A 216 6.09 -18.64 -8.27
N LYS A 217 4.81 -18.68 -8.63
CA LYS A 217 3.74 -17.95 -7.96
C LYS A 217 3.66 -18.29 -6.47
N GLN A 218 3.83 -19.57 -6.10
CA GLN A 218 3.86 -19.99 -4.70
C GLN A 218 5.10 -19.46 -3.98
N LYS A 219 6.28 -19.48 -4.62
CA LYS A 219 7.50 -18.88 -4.06
C LYS A 219 7.36 -17.38 -3.84
N VAL A 220 6.84 -16.64 -4.83
CA VAL A 220 6.62 -15.19 -4.70
C VAL A 220 5.63 -14.88 -3.57
N ARG A 221 4.59 -15.70 -3.39
CA ARG A 221 3.65 -15.57 -2.25
C ARG A 221 4.33 -15.77 -0.90
N LYS A 222 5.25 -16.74 -0.81
CA LYS A 222 6.01 -17.06 0.41
C LYS A 222 7.18 -16.11 0.67
N ARG A 223 7.53 -15.26 -0.29
CA ARG A 223 8.60 -14.27 -0.15
C ARG A 223 8.17 -13.22 0.87
N ASN A 224 8.78 -13.28 2.05
CA ASN A 224 8.60 -12.34 3.14
C ASN A 224 9.49 -11.11 3.00
#